data_AF-A0A961INN3-F1
#
_entry.id   AF-A0A961INN3-F1
#
_cell.length_a   1.000
_cell.length_b   1.000
_cell.length_c   1.000
_cell.angle_alpha   90.00
_cell.angle_beta   90.00
_cell.angle_gamma   90.00
#
_symmetry.space_group_name_H-M   'P 1'
#
loop_
_entity.id
_entity.type
_entity.pdbx_description
1 polymer ?
#
loop_
_entity_poly.entity_id
_entity_poly.type
_entity_poly.pdbx_seq_one_letter_code
_entity_poly.pdbx_strand_id
1 'polypeptide(L)'
;MRHRLITLQARVLHWLELANRQLDRLLLYDRLPTILLWSFAAVIVFLPGVLLCESSAPRYRVVVDPGHGGAPGRAADDKWDAVTGSYLDVYRPGMVALANGRTYQEHLIALELGRRLQHYLDLTRSEAGWRNFVELLTQFSAQRSFQRIIIDSSMSREDSWNHRFRSADHPEVNAAYRLYDYPDPDTGHMEMGRISYMNSLHPHMVVSLHCTPAGPGRGPGGMAAVIAPGFPTFDLIRQIHLGQKPQALFDNGPWNGRFLVTDAGWTQFEAARADAWVYFNGYRTNRQGTAIDRSKNRGIRYNMFQWRYRDPPGWEVLYNPDEPGPYALDFREFRAEGPFWDREKAQPELWRREGGPLGYGGDNYYASDELLRFVQFGLRRLVPALRANNAIGPINQPFVSTYSVPTFINAISAYLEIAYLDRQQDRVIMIEHTDAVAKSLAVGIYSLFVGLELNGNYGPFKPRGEALGLEKYENLPQGNYFELVTD
;
A
#
# COMPACT_ATOMS: atom_id res chain seq x y z
N MET A 1 12.33 -22.97 -19.53
CA MET A 1 11.55 -22.73 -20.77
C MET A 1 12.38 -22.63 -22.05
N ARG A 2 13.50 -21.89 -22.08
CA ARG A 2 14.37 -21.76 -23.29
C ARG A 2 14.81 -23.10 -23.91
N HIS A 3 15.11 -24.12 -23.10
CA HIS A 3 15.53 -25.43 -23.62
C HIS A 3 14.40 -26.18 -24.36
N ARG A 4 13.13 -26.05 -23.95
CA ARG A 4 12.00 -26.71 -24.62
C ARG A 4 11.64 -26.07 -25.96
N LEU A 5 11.83 -24.75 -26.09
CA LEU A 5 11.61 -24.04 -27.37
C LEU A 5 12.63 -24.44 -28.45
N ILE A 6 13.91 -24.59 -28.06
CA ILE A 6 14.98 -24.98 -28.98
C ILE A 6 14.74 -26.40 -29.53
N THR A 7 14.25 -27.32 -28.68
CA THR A 7 13.93 -28.69 -29.11
C THR A 7 12.73 -28.74 -30.06
N LEU A 8 11.76 -27.84 -29.91
CA LEU A 8 10.60 -27.77 -30.80
C LEU A 8 10.98 -27.19 -32.18
N GLN A 9 11.78 -26.12 -32.21
CA GLN A 9 12.30 -25.55 -33.48
C GLN A 9 13.15 -26.56 -34.25
N ALA A 10 14.04 -27.30 -33.56
CA ALA A 10 14.86 -28.32 -34.20
C ALA A 10 14.02 -29.48 -34.80
N ARG A 11 12.93 -29.87 -34.12
CA ARG A 11 12.00 -30.89 -34.62
C ARG A 11 11.21 -30.41 -35.84
N VAL A 12 10.75 -29.16 -35.85
CA VAL A 12 10.04 -28.59 -37.00
C VAL A 12 10.96 -28.49 -38.21
N LEU A 13 12.20 -28.03 -38.03
CA LEU A 13 13.20 -27.97 -39.11
C LEU A 13 13.51 -29.37 -39.67
N HIS A 14 13.66 -30.38 -38.80
CA HIS A 14 13.89 -31.76 -39.23
C HIS A 14 12.69 -32.35 -40.01
N TRP A 15 11.46 -32.04 -39.60
CA TRP A 15 10.26 -32.45 -40.32
C TRP A 15 10.13 -31.76 -41.68
N LEU A 16 10.48 -30.47 -41.78
CA LEU A 16 10.50 -29.74 -43.05
C LEU A 16 11.57 -30.29 -44.00
N GLU A 17 12.73 -30.68 -43.48
CA GLU A 17 13.80 -31.28 -44.28
C GLU A 17 13.44 -32.68 -44.80
N LEU A 18 12.74 -33.49 -43.98
CA LEU A 18 12.18 -34.78 -44.40
C LEU A 18 11.07 -34.63 -45.45
N ALA A 19 10.19 -33.64 -45.29
CA ALA A 19 9.15 -33.33 -46.27
C ALA A 19 9.76 -32.88 -47.61
N ASN A 20 10.82 -32.06 -47.57
CA ASN A 20 11.52 -31.61 -48.78
C ASN A 20 12.21 -32.77 -49.52
N ARG A 21 12.83 -33.70 -48.79
CA ARG A 21 13.46 -34.90 -49.38
C ARG A 21 12.44 -35.89 -49.97
N GLN A 22 11.19 -35.90 -49.48
CA GLN A 22 10.12 -36.69 -50.10
C GLN A 22 9.52 -36.00 -51.33
N LEU A 23 9.47 -34.66 -51.36
CA LEU A 23 9.05 -33.87 -52.52
C LEU A 23 9.98 -34.10 -53.74
N ASP A 24 11.29 -34.18 -53.52
CA ASP A 24 12.26 -34.48 -54.59
C ASP A 24 12.06 -35.87 -55.23
N ARG A 25 11.46 -36.83 -54.49
CA ARG A 25 11.14 -38.17 -55.01
C ARG A 25 9.78 -38.25 -55.71
N LEU A 26 8.92 -37.25 -55.57
CA LEU A 26 7.56 -37.23 -56.12
C LEU A 26 7.43 -36.44 -57.44
N LEU A 27 8.53 -35.91 -57.98
CA LEU A 27 8.61 -35.16 -59.25
C LEU A 27 8.39 -36.01 -60.54
N LEU A 28 7.83 -37.22 -60.43
CA LEU A 28 7.61 -38.14 -61.55
C LEU A 28 6.14 -38.38 -61.91
N TYR A 29 5.17 -37.67 -61.32
CA TYR A 29 3.75 -37.87 -61.61
C TYR A 29 2.95 -36.55 -61.77
N ASP A 30 2.14 -36.49 -62.83
CA ASP A 30 1.26 -35.39 -63.30
C ASP A 30 0.12 -34.98 -62.35
N ARG A 31 0.33 -34.95 -61.03
CA ARG A 31 -0.66 -34.50 -60.02
C ARG A 31 -0.14 -33.45 -59.05
N LEU A 32 0.82 -32.63 -59.49
CA LEU A 32 1.41 -31.54 -58.69
C LEU A 32 0.44 -30.45 -58.18
N PRO A 33 -0.64 -30.03 -58.88
CA PRO A 33 -1.43 -28.89 -58.42
C PRO A 33 -2.25 -29.17 -57.15
N THR A 34 -2.65 -30.42 -56.93
CA THR A 34 -3.56 -30.77 -55.83
C THR A 34 -2.81 -31.00 -54.52
N ILE A 35 -1.67 -31.70 -54.54
CA ILE A 35 -0.91 -32.06 -53.32
C ILE A 35 -0.25 -30.84 -52.67
N LEU A 36 0.24 -29.89 -53.47
CA LEU A 36 0.78 -28.62 -52.97
C LEU A 36 -0.32 -27.75 -52.33
N LEU A 37 -1.55 -27.73 -52.89
CA LEU A 37 -2.67 -26.99 -52.30
C LEU A 37 -3.08 -27.54 -50.93
N TRP A 38 -3.12 -28.87 -50.78
CA TRP A 38 -3.47 -29.51 -49.50
C TRP A 38 -2.37 -29.38 -48.45
N SER A 39 -1.10 -29.38 -48.88
CA SER A 39 0.04 -29.16 -47.98
C SER A 39 0.11 -27.72 -47.47
N PHE A 40 -0.15 -26.73 -48.35
CA PHE A 40 -0.22 -25.31 -47.97
C PHE A 40 -1.44 -24.99 -47.11
N ALA A 41 -2.60 -25.61 -47.40
CA ALA A 41 -3.80 -25.52 -46.56
C ALA A 41 -3.58 -26.16 -45.18
N ALA A 42 -2.88 -27.29 -45.08
CA ALA A 42 -2.56 -27.90 -43.80
C ALA A 42 -1.58 -27.03 -42.97
N VAL A 43 -0.59 -26.39 -43.61
CA VAL A 43 0.28 -25.43 -42.91
C VAL A 43 -0.50 -24.20 -42.42
N ILE A 44 -1.46 -23.67 -43.19
CA ILE A 44 -2.30 -22.53 -42.78
C ILE A 44 -3.35 -22.92 -41.71
N VAL A 45 -3.83 -24.17 -41.71
CA VAL A 45 -4.80 -24.67 -40.72
C VAL A 45 -4.13 -25.07 -39.39
N PHE A 46 -2.84 -25.43 -39.41
CA PHE A 46 -2.09 -25.83 -38.20
C PHE A 46 -1.15 -24.73 -37.63
N LEU A 47 -0.83 -23.66 -38.37
CA LEU A 47 -0.14 -22.49 -37.80
C LEU A 47 -0.94 -21.58 -36.82
N PRO A 48 -2.28 -21.53 -36.79
CA PRO A 48 -2.98 -20.64 -35.86
C PRO A 48 -2.77 -21.05 -34.39
N GLY A 49 -2.51 -22.34 -34.14
CA GLY A 49 -2.37 -22.88 -32.79
C GLY A 49 -1.02 -22.61 -32.11
N VAL A 50 0.00 -22.17 -32.84
CA VAL A 50 1.34 -21.90 -32.29
C VAL A 50 1.58 -20.39 -32.10
N LEU A 51 0.77 -19.53 -32.70
CA LEU A 51 0.89 -18.06 -32.61
C LEU A 51 -0.13 -17.39 -31.67
N LEU A 52 -1.09 -18.14 -31.13
CA LEU A 52 -1.99 -17.68 -30.06
C LEU A 52 -1.57 -18.27 -28.72
N CYS A 53 -0.34 -17.98 -28.30
CA CYS A 53 -0.09 -17.92 -26.87
C CYS A 53 -0.78 -16.63 -26.43
N GLU A 54 -2.06 -16.70 -26.04
CA GLU A 54 -2.67 -15.62 -25.27
C GLU A 54 -1.75 -15.36 -24.09
N SER A 55 -0.97 -14.29 -24.15
CA SER A 55 -0.24 -13.83 -22.98
C SER A 55 -1.30 -13.54 -21.94
N SER A 56 -1.37 -14.36 -20.89
CA SER A 56 -2.30 -14.15 -19.79
C SER A 56 -2.18 -12.70 -19.32
N ALA A 57 -3.32 -12.01 -19.15
CA ALA A 57 -3.33 -10.61 -18.72
C ALA A 57 -2.45 -10.40 -17.47
N PRO A 58 -1.67 -9.30 -17.39
CA PRO A 58 -0.85 -8.99 -16.22
C PRO A 58 -1.67 -9.03 -14.93
N ARG A 59 -1.06 -9.53 -13.86
CA ARG A 59 -1.74 -9.78 -12.59
C ARG A 59 -1.07 -8.99 -11.48
N TYR A 60 -1.89 -8.27 -10.72
CA TYR A 60 -1.45 -7.46 -9.58
C TYR A 60 -2.22 -7.87 -8.32
N ARG A 61 -1.54 -7.87 -7.19
CA ARG A 61 -2.11 -8.18 -5.87
C ARG A 61 -2.34 -6.88 -5.11
N VAL A 62 -3.58 -6.65 -4.67
CA VAL A 62 -3.97 -5.45 -3.91
C VAL A 62 -4.61 -5.88 -2.60
N VAL A 63 -4.12 -5.36 -1.49
CA VAL A 63 -4.82 -5.50 -0.21
C VAL A 63 -5.56 -4.21 0.10
N VAL A 64 -6.88 -4.31 0.25
CA VAL A 64 -7.72 -3.25 0.79
C VAL A 64 -7.69 -3.39 2.30
N ASP A 65 -7.23 -2.35 3.00
CA ASP A 65 -7.07 -2.34 4.45
C ASP A 65 -8.06 -1.34 5.09
N PRO A 66 -9.28 -1.78 5.45
CA PRO A 66 -10.18 -0.94 6.22
C PRO A 66 -9.59 -0.65 7.60
N GLY A 67 -9.37 0.63 7.90
CA GLY A 67 -8.81 1.07 9.17
C GLY A 67 -9.59 0.56 10.39
N HIS A 68 -8.87 0.30 11.48
CA HIS A 68 -9.42 -0.10 12.77
C HIS A 68 -10.20 -1.43 12.71
N GLY A 69 -11.30 -1.58 13.46
CA GLY A 69 -12.13 -2.81 13.48
C GLY A 69 -12.49 -3.31 14.88
N GLY A 70 -11.61 -3.07 15.85
CA GLY A 70 -11.78 -3.42 17.26
C GLY A 70 -12.63 -2.47 18.10
N ALA A 71 -12.98 -2.94 19.29
CA ALA A 71 -13.71 -2.24 20.33
C ALA A 71 -12.82 -1.22 21.07
N PRO A 72 -13.40 -0.13 21.61
CA PRO A 72 -12.68 0.80 22.47
C PRO A 72 -12.22 0.12 23.76
N GLY A 73 -10.91 0.10 24.01
CA GLY A 73 -10.30 -0.43 25.24
C GLY A 73 -9.78 0.67 26.15
N ARG A 74 -9.73 0.40 27.47
CA ARG A 74 -9.05 1.26 28.46
C ARG A 74 -7.65 0.76 28.83
N ALA A 75 -7.38 -0.52 28.62
CA ALA A 75 -6.09 -1.16 28.87
C ALA A 75 -5.26 -1.22 27.59
N ALA A 76 -3.94 -1.40 27.75
CA ALA A 76 -3.06 -1.67 26.63
C ALA A 76 -3.42 -3.01 25.99
N ASP A 77 -3.51 -3.03 24.67
CA ASP A 77 -4.14 -4.11 23.89
C ASP A 77 -3.67 -4.16 22.42
N ASP A 78 -2.79 -3.25 22.03
CA ASP A 78 -2.13 -3.27 20.73
C ASP A 78 -0.62 -3.08 20.93
N LYS A 79 0.17 -3.50 19.94
CA LYS A 79 1.64 -3.39 19.97
C LYS A 79 2.26 -4.16 21.15
N TRP A 80 2.24 -5.49 21.03
CA TRP A 80 2.94 -6.38 21.95
C TRP A 80 4.46 -6.16 21.85
N ASP A 81 5.11 -5.88 22.97
CA ASP A 81 6.56 -5.72 23.06
C ASP A 81 7.17 -6.91 23.78
N ALA A 82 7.95 -7.71 23.04
CA ALA A 82 8.61 -8.89 23.56
C ALA A 82 9.66 -8.57 24.64
N VAL A 83 10.23 -7.35 24.63
CA VAL A 83 11.21 -6.92 25.63
C VAL A 83 10.55 -6.72 26.99
N THR A 84 9.38 -6.06 27.04
CA THR A 84 8.66 -5.81 28.29
C THR A 84 7.68 -6.92 28.66
N GLY A 85 7.36 -7.82 27.74
CA GLY A 85 6.32 -8.84 27.91
C GLY A 85 4.93 -8.24 28.09
N SER A 86 4.64 -7.12 27.42
CA SER A 86 3.38 -6.39 27.59
C SER A 86 2.98 -5.59 26.34
N TYR A 87 1.70 -5.24 26.26
CA TYR A 87 1.20 -4.30 25.25
C TYR A 87 1.60 -2.87 25.61
N LEU A 88 2.08 -2.10 24.62
CA LEU A 88 2.57 -0.73 24.82
C LEU A 88 1.55 0.36 24.50
N ASP A 89 0.45 0.03 23.80
CA ASP A 89 -0.59 1.02 23.46
C ASP A 89 -1.98 0.44 23.65
N VAL A 90 -2.95 1.32 23.89
CA VAL A 90 -4.36 0.94 23.86
C VAL A 90 -4.78 0.67 22.42
N TYR A 91 -5.73 -0.23 22.22
CA TYR A 91 -6.35 -0.38 20.91
C TYR A 91 -7.08 0.92 20.53
N ARG A 92 -6.82 1.43 19.33
CA ARG A 92 -7.45 2.65 18.82
C ARG A 92 -8.63 2.29 17.91
N PRO A 93 -9.89 2.56 18.32
CA PRO A 93 -11.09 2.17 17.55
C PRO A 93 -11.38 3.05 16.32
N GLY A 94 -10.56 4.09 16.12
CA GLY A 94 -10.79 5.11 15.11
C GLY A 94 -11.71 6.23 15.61
N MET A 95 -12.04 7.14 14.71
CA MET A 95 -12.89 8.29 14.98
C MET A 95 -14.35 7.88 15.21
N VAL A 96 -14.98 8.54 16.19
CA VAL A 96 -16.42 8.52 16.41
C VAL A 96 -16.96 9.94 16.28
N ALA A 97 -17.97 10.13 15.44
CA ALA A 97 -18.67 11.40 15.29
C ALA A 97 -20.14 11.27 15.66
N LEU A 98 -20.66 12.23 16.42
CA LEU A 98 -22.08 12.34 16.75
C LEU A 98 -22.69 13.48 15.94
N ALA A 99 -23.69 13.19 15.12
CA ALA A 99 -24.44 14.22 14.40
C ALA A 99 -25.88 13.79 14.17
N ASN A 100 -26.82 14.72 14.39
CA ASN A 100 -28.26 14.51 14.20
C ASN A 100 -28.80 13.29 14.96
N GLY A 101 -28.34 13.07 16.20
CA GLY A 101 -28.74 11.93 17.02
C GLY A 101 -28.22 10.56 16.54
N ARG A 102 -27.31 10.53 15.56
CA ARG A 102 -26.68 9.31 15.03
C ARG A 102 -25.19 9.28 15.34
N THR A 103 -24.70 8.07 15.57
CA THR A 103 -23.28 7.78 15.80
C THR A 103 -22.66 7.24 14.52
N TYR A 104 -21.59 7.88 14.06
CA TYR A 104 -20.78 7.46 12.92
C TYR A 104 -19.45 6.95 13.43
N GLN A 105 -19.04 5.76 13.02
CA GLN A 105 -17.83 5.11 13.48
C GLN A 105 -16.95 4.80 12.28
N GLU A 106 -15.71 5.27 12.32
CA GLU A 106 -14.74 5.14 11.23
C GLU A 106 -14.60 3.69 10.76
N HIS A 107 -14.45 2.74 11.68
CA HIS A 107 -14.23 1.33 11.33
C HIS A 107 -15.40 0.70 10.54
N LEU A 108 -16.64 1.17 10.73
CA LEU A 108 -17.78 0.68 9.95
C LEU A 108 -17.81 1.32 8.56
N ILE A 109 -17.54 2.62 8.48
CA ILE A 109 -17.50 3.37 7.22
C ILE A 109 -16.36 2.86 6.32
N ALA A 110 -15.16 2.69 6.90
CA ALA A 110 -14.01 2.15 6.20
C ALA A 110 -14.26 0.72 5.71
N LEU A 111 -14.91 -0.12 6.52
CA LEU A 111 -15.23 -1.51 6.14
C LEU A 111 -16.21 -1.54 4.95
N GLU A 112 -17.26 -0.73 4.98
CA GLU A 112 -18.23 -0.64 3.90
C GLU A 112 -17.60 -0.12 2.60
N LEU A 113 -16.79 0.93 2.69
CA LEU A 113 -16.03 1.41 1.53
C LEU A 113 -15.08 0.33 1.00
N GLY A 114 -14.39 -0.38 1.89
CA GLY A 114 -13.46 -1.45 1.53
C GLY A 114 -14.14 -2.59 0.78
N ARG A 115 -15.30 -3.05 1.24
CA ARG A 115 -16.10 -4.10 0.55
C ARG A 115 -16.53 -3.67 -0.85
N ARG A 116 -16.99 -2.42 -1.00
CA ARG A 116 -17.38 -1.88 -2.32
C ARG A 116 -16.17 -1.74 -3.24
N LEU A 117 -15.04 -1.28 -2.72
CA LEU A 117 -13.80 -1.18 -3.48
C LEU A 117 -13.37 -2.57 -3.97
N GLN A 118 -13.32 -3.57 -3.08
CA GLN A 118 -12.99 -4.94 -3.43
C GLN A 118 -13.92 -5.49 -4.53
N HIS A 119 -15.23 -5.27 -4.41
CA HIS A 119 -16.21 -5.67 -5.43
C HIS A 119 -15.86 -5.12 -6.82
N TYR A 120 -15.50 -3.84 -6.93
CA TYR A 120 -15.12 -3.26 -8.23
C TYR A 120 -13.76 -3.77 -8.74
N LEU A 121 -12.80 -4.04 -7.85
CA LEU A 121 -11.52 -4.64 -8.24
C LEU A 121 -11.72 -6.08 -8.74
N ASP A 122 -12.59 -6.86 -8.11
CA ASP A 122 -12.89 -8.24 -8.46
C ASP A 122 -13.54 -8.39 -9.85
N LEU A 123 -14.16 -7.33 -10.37
CA LEU A 123 -14.65 -7.31 -11.75
C LEU A 123 -13.52 -7.63 -12.75
N THR A 124 -12.28 -7.27 -12.45
CA THR A 124 -11.13 -7.52 -13.35
C THR A 124 -10.78 -9.01 -13.52
N ARG A 125 -11.28 -9.90 -12.65
CA ARG A 125 -10.86 -11.31 -12.56
C ARG A 125 -11.48 -12.24 -13.60
N SER A 126 -12.54 -11.81 -14.29
CA SER A 126 -13.24 -12.63 -15.31
C SER A 126 -13.49 -11.83 -16.59
N GLU A 127 -13.72 -12.51 -17.72
CA GLU A 127 -14.09 -11.84 -18.98
C GLU A 127 -15.37 -11.00 -18.86
N ALA A 128 -16.38 -11.54 -18.16
CA ALA A 128 -17.66 -10.87 -17.98
C ALA A 128 -17.52 -9.66 -17.05
N GLY A 129 -16.81 -9.82 -15.93
CA GLY A 129 -16.52 -8.72 -15.04
C GLY A 129 -15.65 -7.65 -15.72
N TRP A 130 -14.67 -8.05 -16.55
CA TRP A 130 -13.80 -7.10 -17.25
C TRP A 130 -14.59 -6.19 -18.18
N ARG A 131 -15.64 -6.70 -18.85
CA ARG A 131 -16.56 -5.87 -19.64
C ARG A 131 -17.26 -4.82 -18.77
N ASN A 132 -17.77 -5.21 -17.61
CA ASN A 132 -18.37 -4.28 -16.65
C ASN A 132 -17.35 -3.25 -16.11
N PHE A 133 -16.10 -3.68 -15.91
CA PHE A 133 -15.03 -2.79 -15.49
C PHE A 133 -14.66 -1.79 -16.59
N VAL A 134 -14.65 -2.21 -17.86
CA VAL A 134 -14.47 -1.32 -19.01
C VAL A 134 -15.59 -0.28 -19.08
N GLU A 135 -16.85 -0.68 -18.87
CA GLU A 135 -17.97 0.29 -18.77
C GLU A 135 -17.74 1.31 -17.66
N LEU A 136 -17.15 0.91 -16.54
CA LEU A 136 -16.71 1.85 -15.51
C LEU A 136 -15.58 2.77 -16.00
N LEU A 137 -14.52 2.23 -16.62
CA LEU A 137 -13.40 3.02 -17.15
C LEU A 137 -13.84 4.07 -18.17
N THR A 138 -14.79 3.74 -19.06
CA THR A 138 -15.32 4.69 -20.07
C THR A 138 -16.05 5.89 -19.47
N GLN A 139 -16.49 5.82 -18.21
CA GLN A 139 -17.07 6.98 -17.53
C GLN A 139 -16.00 8.02 -17.19
N PHE A 140 -14.74 7.61 -17.03
CA PHE A 140 -13.60 8.43 -16.63
C PHE A 140 -12.64 8.77 -17.78
N SER A 141 -12.61 7.94 -18.82
CA SER A 141 -11.66 8.02 -19.93
C SER A 141 -12.36 8.08 -21.29
N ALA A 142 -11.71 8.72 -22.27
CA ALA A 142 -12.12 8.69 -23.68
C ALA A 142 -11.24 7.76 -24.53
N GLN A 143 -10.37 6.96 -23.90
CA GLN A 143 -9.51 6.00 -24.61
C GLN A 143 -10.35 4.97 -25.35
N ARG A 144 -9.87 4.57 -26.53
CA ARG A 144 -10.57 3.62 -27.41
C ARG A 144 -10.49 2.18 -26.93
N SER A 145 -9.44 1.85 -26.17
CA SER A 145 -9.18 0.51 -25.67
C SER A 145 -8.45 0.58 -24.33
N PHE A 146 -8.73 -0.39 -23.46
CA PHE A 146 -8.12 -0.50 -22.14
C PHE A 146 -7.28 -1.78 -22.08
N GLN A 147 -6.06 -1.69 -21.56
CA GLN A 147 -5.25 -2.87 -21.29
C GLN A 147 -5.92 -3.71 -20.22
N ARG A 148 -6.19 -4.97 -20.51
CA ARG A 148 -6.71 -5.87 -19.49
C ARG A 148 -5.64 -6.25 -18.49
N ILE A 149 -6.00 -6.16 -17.22
CA ILE A 149 -5.22 -6.66 -16.08
C ILE A 149 -6.15 -7.44 -15.17
N ILE A 150 -5.57 -8.29 -14.33
CA ILE A 150 -6.26 -9.00 -13.25
C ILE A 150 -5.77 -8.41 -11.93
N ILE A 151 -6.69 -7.91 -11.12
CA ILE A 151 -6.40 -7.47 -9.75
C ILE A 151 -6.93 -8.53 -8.80
N ASP A 152 -6.01 -9.28 -8.20
CA ASP A 152 -6.33 -10.19 -7.11
C ASP A 152 -6.42 -9.36 -5.83
N SER A 153 -7.65 -9.05 -5.43
CA SER A 153 -7.93 -8.20 -4.28
C SER A 153 -8.23 -9.02 -3.01
N SER A 154 -7.73 -8.57 -1.87
CA SER A 154 -7.98 -9.17 -0.55
C SER A 154 -8.28 -8.08 0.47
N MET A 155 -9.01 -8.40 1.54
CA MET A 155 -9.24 -7.46 2.65
C MET A 155 -8.39 -7.82 3.86
N SER A 156 -7.80 -6.83 4.54
CA SER A 156 -7.05 -7.06 5.80
C SER A 156 -7.95 -7.48 6.97
N ARG A 157 -9.25 -7.16 6.87
CA ARG A 157 -10.32 -7.64 7.74
C ARG A 157 -11.64 -7.59 6.98
N GLU A 158 -12.55 -8.50 7.29
CA GLU A 158 -13.86 -8.60 6.65
C GLU A 158 -15.02 -8.24 7.59
N ASP A 159 -14.72 -8.09 8.88
CA ASP A 159 -15.67 -7.81 9.94
C ASP A 159 -15.15 -6.72 10.90
N SER A 160 -15.96 -6.47 11.93
CA SER A 160 -15.70 -5.52 13.01
C SER A 160 -16.14 -6.19 14.31
N TRP A 161 -15.63 -5.73 15.45
CA TRP A 161 -15.84 -6.36 16.76
C TRP A 161 -17.33 -6.59 17.09
N ASN A 162 -18.20 -5.68 16.67
CA ASN A 162 -19.65 -5.73 16.89
C ASN A 162 -20.36 -6.84 16.10
N HIS A 163 -19.70 -7.49 15.15
CA HIS A 163 -20.20 -8.67 14.44
C HIS A 163 -19.75 -9.99 15.08
N ARG A 164 -18.82 -9.94 16.04
CA ARG A 164 -18.37 -11.11 16.78
C ARG A 164 -19.23 -11.25 18.03
N PHE A 165 -19.52 -12.49 18.44
CA PHE A 165 -20.28 -12.81 19.66
C PHE A 165 -19.48 -12.55 20.96
N ARG A 166 -18.61 -11.54 20.97
CA ARG A 166 -17.81 -11.10 22.12
C ARG A 166 -18.27 -9.71 22.54
N SER A 167 -18.39 -9.50 23.85
CA SER A 167 -18.67 -8.19 24.40
C SER A 167 -17.46 -7.26 24.26
N ALA A 168 -17.68 -5.94 24.31
CA ALA A 168 -16.63 -4.94 24.15
C ALA A 168 -15.54 -4.99 25.25
N ASP A 169 -15.85 -5.60 26.39
CA ASP A 169 -14.96 -5.77 27.54
C ASP A 169 -14.23 -7.13 27.54
N HIS A 170 -14.48 -8.00 26.56
CA HIS A 170 -13.76 -9.26 26.45
C HIS A 170 -12.27 -8.98 26.18
N PRO A 171 -11.31 -9.58 26.91
CA PRO A 171 -9.88 -9.31 26.75
C PRO A 171 -9.38 -9.46 25.31
N GLU A 172 -9.82 -10.51 24.63
CA GLU A 172 -9.47 -10.77 23.22
C GLU A 172 -10.48 -10.22 22.20
N VAL A 173 -11.27 -9.20 22.54
CA VAL A 173 -12.20 -8.58 21.58
C VAL A 173 -11.47 -7.99 20.37
N ASN A 174 -10.23 -7.55 20.57
CA ASN A 174 -9.44 -6.84 19.56
C ASN A 174 -8.42 -7.69 18.81
N ALA A 175 -8.21 -8.94 19.21
CA ALA A 175 -7.17 -9.82 18.69
C ALA A 175 -7.08 -9.79 17.14
N ALA A 176 -8.19 -10.06 16.45
CA ALA A 176 -8.24 -10.09 14.99
C ALA A 176 -8.07 -8.73 14.28
N TYR A 177 -8.02 -7.62 15.02
CA TYR A 177 -7.93 -6.26 14.48
C TYR A 177 -6.63 -5.55 14.86
N ARG A 178 -5.82 -6.14 15.76
CA ARG A 178 -4.51 -5.64 16.17
C ARG A 178 -3.63 -5.41 14.94
N LEU A 179 -2.89 -4.30 14.95
CA LEU A 179 -2.03 -3.95 13.82
C LEU A 179 -0.73 -4.78 13.84
N TYR A 180 -0.26 -5.08 15.04
CA TYR A 180 0.98 -5.81 15.32
C TYR A 180 0.67 -7.25 15.74
N ASP A 181 1.68 -8.11 15.63
CA ASP A 181 1.56 -9.49 16.08
C ASP A 181 1.39 -9.54 17.59
N TYR A 182 0.75 -10.61 18.07
CA TYR A 182 0.42 -10.77 19.47
C TYR A 182 0.50 -12.24 19.90
N PRO A 183 0.83 -12.53 21.16
CA PRO A 183 0.79 -13.89 21.67
C PRO A 183 -0.67 -14.32 21.86
N ASP A 184 -1.01 -15.50 21.36
CA ASP A 184 -2.24 -16.18 21.72
C ASP A 184 -2.23 -16.48 23.24
N PRO A 185 -3.26 -16.10 24.00
CA PRO A 185 -3.24 -16.20 25.46
C PRO A 185 -3.25 -17.66 25.97
N ASP A 186 -3.74 -18.61 25.17
CA ASP A 186 -3.88 -20.01 25.58
C ASP A 186 -2.61 -20.82 25.27
N THR A 187 -1.95 -20.53 24.15
CA THR A 187 -0.80 -21.28 23.64
C THR A 187 0.53 -20.54 23.77
N GLY A 188 0.50 -19.21 23.92
CA GLY A 188 1.69 -18.34 23.88
C GLY A 188 2.31 -18.21 22.48
N HIS A 189 1.73 -18.83 21.45
CA HIS A 189 2.22 -18.73 20.08
C HIS A 189 1.93 -17.34 19.52
N MET A 190 2.88 -16.81 18.73
CA MET A 190 2.68 -15.50 18.09
C MET A 190 1.73 -15.61 16.90
N GLU A 191 0.58 -14.95 17.01
CA GLU A 191 -0.42 -14.79 15.96
C GLU A 191 -0.14 -13.54 15.11
N MET A 192 -0.52 -13.62 13.83
CA MET A 192 -0.34 -12.52 12.89
C MET A 192 -1.30 -11.36 13.20
N GLY A 193 -0.73 -10.17 13.39
CA GLY A 193 -1.48 -8.92 13.27
C GLY A 193 -1.72 -8.54 11.81
N ARG A 194 -2.44 -7.44 11.59
CA ARG A 194 -2.79 -7.00 10.23
C ARG A 194 -1.57 -6.74 9.35
N ILE A 195 -0.44 -6.20 9.85
CA ILE A 195 0.75 -5.96 9.01
C ILE A 195 1.37 -7.27 8.51
N SER A 196 1.54 -8.27 9.38
CA SER A 196 2.08 -9.58 8.99
C SER A 196 1.14 -10.29 8.03
N TYR A 197 -0.17 -10.23 8.26
CA TYR A 197 -1.16 -10.77 7.32
C TYR A 197 -1.10 -10.07 5.95
N MET A 198 -1.04 -8.74 5.90
CA MET A 198 -0.90 -8.02 4.62
C MET A 198 0.37 -8.43 3.88
N ASN A 199 1.49 -8.56 4.60
CA ASN A 199 2.77 -8.96 4.03
C ASN A 199 2.76 -10.40 3.50
N SER A 200 2.06 -11.34 4.16
CA SER A 200 1.96 -12.73 3.69
C SER A 200 1.20 -12.89 2.37
N LEU A 201 0.44 -11.86 1.96
CA LEU A 201 -0.24 -11.81 0.67
C LEU A 201 0.65 -11.27 -0.47
N HIS A 202 1.89 -10.86 -0.18
CA HIS A 202 2.85 -10.32 -1.14
C HIS A 202 2.30 -9.18 -2.04
N PRO A 203 1.58 -8.18 -1.51
CA PRO A 203 0.89 -7.20 -2.34
C PRO A 203 1.84 -6.34 -3.17
N HIS A 204 1.38 -5.95 -4.36
CA HIS A 204 2.02 -4.85 -5.10
C HIS A 204 1.61 -3.51 -4.47
N MET A 205 0.38 -3.43 -3.96
CA MET A 205 -0.17 -2.24 -3.31
C MET A 205 -1.05 -2.61 -2.12
N VAL A 206 -0.93 -1.84 -1.03
CA VAL A 206 -1.87 -1.83 0.09
C VAL A 206 -2.59 -0.49 0.10
N VAL A 207 -3.92 -0.52 0.11
CA VAL A 207 -4.78 0.67 0.17
C VAL A 207 -5.42 0.75 1.55
N SER A 208 -4.86 1.56 2.44
CA SER A 208 -5.40 1.76 3.79
C SER A 208 -6.45 2.86 3.81
N LEU A 209 -7.66 2.54 4.25
CA LEU A 209 -8.83 3.42 4.24
C LEU A 209 -9.14 3.91 5.65
N HIS A 210 -8.95 5.21 5.89
CA HIS A 210 -9.16 5.86 7.17
C HIS A 210 -9.99 7.14 7.05
N CYS A 211 -10.44 7.65 8.19
CA CYS A 211 -11.03 8.97 8.33
C CYS A 211 -10.40 9.70 9.51
N THR A 212 -10.21 11.01 9.38
CA THR A 212 -9.49 11.82 10.38
C THR A 212 -10.44 12.80 11.08
N PRO A 213 -10.20 13.20 12.33
CA PRO A 213 -10.88 14.36 12.91
C PRO A 213 -10.34 15.66 12.32
N ALA A 214 -11.20 16.65 12.05
CA ALA A 214 -10.73 17.96 11.57
C ALA A 214 -10.19 18.78 12.73
N GLY A 215 -10.78 18.59 13.91
CA GLY A 215 -10.47 19.36 15.10
C GLY A 215 -11.02 20.79 15.05
N PRO A 216 -10.99 21.52 16.17
CA PRO A 216 -11.54 22.88 16.27
C PRO A 216 -10.81 23.85 15.34
N GLY A 217 -11.55 24.67 14.59
CA GLY A 217 -10.99 25.77 13.78
C GLY A 217 -10.29 25.35 12.48
N ARG A 218 -10.23 24.06 12.13
CA ARG A 218 -9.73 23.61 10.81
C ARG A 218 -10.85 23.64 9.77
N GLY A 219 -10.45 23.80 8.49
CA GLY A 219 -11.25 24.16 7.31
C GLY A 219 -12.45 23.26 6.95
N PRO A 220 -12.93 23.26 5.69
CA PRO A 220 -14.23 22.67 5.33
C PRO A 220 -14.31 21.14 5.45
N GLY A 221 -13.20 20.44 5.70
CA GLY A 221 -13.06 18.99 5.61
C GLY A 221 -11.99 18.64 4.57
N GLY A 222 -12.19 17.54 3.85
CA GLY A 222 -11.34 17.11 2.74
C GLY A 222 -10.70 15.74 2.93
N MET A 223 -9.53 15.58 2.32
CA MET A 223 -8.81 14.31 2.22
C MET A 223 -7.32 14.54 2.44
N ALA A 224 -6.59 13.57 2.96
CA ALA A 224 -5.14 13.64 3.06
C ALA A 224 -4.49 12.26 2.88
N ALA A 225 -3.25 12.25 2.41
CA ALA A 225 -2.43 11.04 2.46
C ALA A 225 -1.77 10.89 3.84
N VAL A 226 -1.38 9.67 4.21
CA VAL A 226 -0.51 9.40 5.35
C VAL A 226 0.76 8.77 4.83
N ILE A 227 1.91 9.35 5.17
CA ILE A 227 3.21 8.88 4.67
C ILE A 227 4.26 8.87 5.78
N ALA A 228 5.30 8.06 5.58
CA ALA A 228 6.46 8.01 6.46
C ALA A 228 7.73 8.30 5.63
N PRO A 229 8.65 9.15 6.11
CA PRO A 229 9.96 9.32 5.50
C PRO A 229 10.79 8.02 5.54
N GLY A 230 11.84 7.98 4.72
CA GLY A 230 12.81 6.90 4.66
C GLY A 230 14.03 7.11 5.57
N PHE A 231 14.94 6.14 5.55
CA PHE A 231 16.19 6.19 6.31
C PHE A 231 16.99 7.49 6.12
N PRO A 232 17.21 8.02 4.89
CA PRO A 232 18.03 9.22 4.72
C PRO A 232 17.49 10.46 5.44
N THR A 233 16.16 10.62 5.49
CA THR A 233 15.53 11.74 6.18
C THR A 233 15.68 11.61 7.69
N PHE A 234 15.40 10.44 8.24
CA PHE A 234 15.57 10.21 9.68
C PHE A 234 17.04 10.29 10.11
N ASP A 235 17.96 9.75 9.31
CA ASP A 235 19.39 9.85 9.60
C ASP A 235 19.93 11.28 9.46
N LEU A 236 19.41 12.09 8.52
CA LEU A 236 19.70 13.54 8.49
C LEU A 236 19.26 14.21 9.80
N ILE A 237 18.05 13.92 10.28
CA ILE A 237 17.55 14.47 11.54
C ILE A 237 18.41 14.00 12.73
N ARG A 238 18.84 12.74 12.74
CA ARG A 238 19.79 12.19 13.73
C ARG A 238 21.11 12.95 13.70
N GLN A 239 21.71 13.15 12.52
CA GLN A 239 22.96 13.88 12.36
C GLN A 239 22.84 15.35 12.80
N ILE A 240 21.71 16.01 12.55
CA ILE A 240 21.44 17.36 13.05
C ILE A 240 21.37 17.37 14.57
N HIS A 241 20.65 16.42 15.17
CA HIS A 241 20.56 16.29 16.63
C HIS A 241 21.94 16.07 17.27
N LEU A 242 22.81 15.29 16.63
CA LEU A 242 24.19 15.05 17.08
C LEU A 242 25.14 16.25 16.84
N GLY A 243 24.66 17.37 16.28
CA GLY A 243 25.49 18.53 15.95
C GLY A 243 26.44 18.30 14.77
N GLN A 244 26.28 17.20 14.03
CA GLN A 244 27.13 16.85 12.89
C GLN A 244 26.71 17.59 11.61
N LYS A 245 25.45 18.04 11.55
CA LYS A 245 24.89 18.80 10.44
C LYS A 245 24.07 19.99 10.94
N PRO A 246 23.99 21.10 10.18
CA PRO A 246 23.18 22.24 10.56
C PRO A 246 21.69 21.97 10.34
N GLN A 247 20.83 22.49 11.23
CA GLN A 247 19.37 22.37 11.12
C GLN A 247 18.82 22.96 9.81
N ALA A 248 19.51 23.95 9.24
CA ALA A 248 19.15 24.55 7.95
C ALA A 248 19.00 23.53 6.80
N LEU A 249 19.61 22.35 6.88
CA LEU A 249 19.39 21.28 5.90
C LEU A 249 17.99 20.68 5.98
N PHE A 250 17.41 20.56 7.19
CA PHE A 250 16.02 20.18 7.36
C PHE A 250 15.09 21.33 6.96
N ASP A 251 15.37 22.55 7.42
CA ASP A 251 14.51 23.71 7.19
C ASP A 251 14.39 24.07 5.69
N ASN A 252 15.44 23.81 4.89
CA ASN A 252 15.42 23.99 3.43
C ASN A 252 15.10 22.70 2.66
N GLY A 253 14.86 21.60 3.38
CA GLY A 253 14.57 20.28 2.81
C GLY A 253 13.11 20.12 2.41
N PRO A 254 12.80 19.08 1.62
CA PRO A 254 11.46 18.88 1.07
C PRO A 254 10.42 18.47 2.14
N TRP A 255 10.89 17.99 3.30
CA TRP A 255 10.07 17.57 4.43
C TRP A 255 9.73 18.70 5.41
N ASN A 256 10.28 19.92 5.21
CA ASN A 256 9.97 21.05 6.07
C ASN A 256 8.45 21.37 6.04
N GLY A 257 7.88 21.61 7.23
CA GLY A 257 6.47 21.97 7.39
C GLY A 257 5.49 20.82 7.17
N ARG A 258 5.96 19.57 7.01
CA ARG A 258 5.08 18.42 6.71
C ARG A 258 4.82 17.49 7.90
N PHE A 259 5.69 17.49 8.90
CA PHE A 259 5.56 16.60 10.06
C PHE A 259 4.31 16.93 10.89
N LEU A 260 3.67 15.88 11.38
CA LEU A 260 2.53 16.01 12.27
C LEU A 260 3.01 16.49 13.64
N VAL A 261 2.55 17.68 14.04
CA VAL A 261 2.79 18.21 15.38
C VAL A 261 1.64 17.78 16.29
N THR A 262 1.88 16.74 17.10
CA THR A 262 0.90 16.20 18.05
C THR A 262 1.02 16.78 19.46
N ASP A 263 2.23 17.17 19.87
CA ASP A 263 2.50 17.68 21.20
C ASP A 263 2.38 19.21 21.21
N ALA A 264 1.57 19.74 22.15
CA ALA A 264 1.27 21.17 22.21
C ALA A 264 2.55 22.02 22.40
N GLY A 265 2.64 23.09 21.61
CA GLY A 265 3.76 24.03 21.66
C GLY A 265 5.01 23.57 20.92
N TRP A 266 5.06 22.36 20.36
CA TRP A 266 6.20 21.88 19.60
C TRP A 266 6.26 22.51 18.20
N THR A 267 7.48 22.68 17.70
CA THR A 267 7.78 23.03 16.31
C THR A 267 7.79 21.79 15.42
N GLN A 268 7.78 22.02 14.11
CA GLN A 268 7.91 20.97 13.10
C GLN A 268 9.19 20.13 13.27
N PHE A 269 10.33 20.79 13.51
CA PHE A 269 11.60 20.09 13.72
C PHE A 269 11.62 19.32 15.05
N GLU A 270 11.05 19.86 16.13
CA GLU A 270 10.94 19.12 17.41
C GLU A 270 10.11 17.84 17.20
N ALA A 271 9.00 17.90 16.46
CA ALA A 271 8.17 16.73 16.14
C ALA A 271 8.93 15.72 15.28
N ALA A 272 9.58 16.18 14.19
CA ALA A 272 10.38 15.35 13.31
C ALA A 272 11.53 14.65 14.06
N ARG A 273 12.15 15.35 15.01
CA ARG A 273 13.18 14.78 15.90
C ARG A 273 12.61 13.67 16.78
N ALA A 274 11.48 13.88 17.47
CA ALA A 274 10.91 12.80 18.29
C ALA A 274 10.46 11.59 17.47
N ASP A 275 10.05 11.81 16.23
CA ASP A 275 9.77 10.74 15.30
C ASP A 275 11.05 10.00 14.87
N ALA A 276 12.16 10.70 14.62
CA ALA A 276 13.46 10.06 14.37
C ALA A 276 13.91 9.18 15.56
N TRP A 277 13.68 9.64 16.80
CA TRP A 277 13.92 8.83 18.00
C TRP A 277 13.10 7.53 17.97
N VAL A 278 11.78 7.62 17.73
CA VAL A 278 10.91 6.43 17.64
C VAL A 278 11.34 5.50 16.51
N TYR A 279 11.79 6.05 15.39
CA TYR A 279 12.24 5.29 14.23
C TYR A 279 13.48 4.44 14.55
N PHE A 280 14.49 5.03 15.21
CA PHE A 280 15.75 4.33 15.49
C PHE A 280 15.71 3.44 16.72
N ASN A 281 15.17 3.92 17.84
CA ASN A 281 15.32 3.26 19.12
C ASN A 281 14.01 2.96 19.84
N GLY A 282 12.87 3.26 19.21
CA GLY A 282 11.57 2.88 19.76
C GLY A 282 11.08 3.77 20.90
N TYR A 283 11.74 4.87 21.24
CA TYR A 283 11.27 5.82 22.25
C TYR A 283 11.03 7.21 21.68
N ARG A 284 10.12 7.99 22.28
CA ARG A 284 10.09 9.45 22.04
C ARG A 284 11.13 10.13 22.91
N THR A 285 11.55 11.33 22.48
CA THR A 285 12.37 12.23 23.28
C THR A 285 11.51 13.27 24.00
N ASN A 286 12.06 13.90 25.04
CA ASN A 286 11.51 15.12 25.62
C ASN A 286 11.51 16.27 24.58
N ARG A 287 10.79 17.36 24.86
CA ARG A 287 10.67 18.46 23.89
C ARG A 287 12.03 19.03 23.47
N GLN A 288 12.96 19.19 24.41
CA GLN A 288 14.29 19.74 24.16
C GLN A 288 15.15 18.81 23.30
N GLY A 289 14.76 17.54 23.16
CA GLY A 289 15.53 16.55 22.44
C GLY A 289 16.82 16.20 23.17
N THR A 290 16.85 16.28 24.50
CA THR A 290 18.07 16.06 25.30
C THR A 290 18.05 14.74 26.05
N ALA A 291 16.87 14.14 26.20
CA ALA A 291 16.71 12.87 26.90
C ALA A 291 15.54 12.08 26.31
N ILE A 292 15.61 10.75 26.46
CA ILE A 292 14.49 9.86 26.16
C ILE A 292 13.37 10.04 27.18
N ASP A 293 12.15 10.06 26.70
CA ASP A 293 10.96 9.92 27.53
C ASP A 293 10.63 8.42 27.68
N ARG A 294 11.13 7.80 28.76
CA ARG A 294 10.92 6.38 29.05
C ARG A 294 9.44 6.02 29.26
N SER A 295 8.58 7.00 29.57
CA SER A 295 7.13 6.77 29.66
C SER A 295 6.46 6.62 28.30
N LYS A 296 7.15 7.04 27.22
CA LYS A 296 6.66 6.97 25.84
C LYS A 296 7.39 5.90 25.04
N ASN A 297 7.46 4.68 25.58
CA ASN A 297 7.93 3.50 24.86
C ASN A 297 6.98 3.19 23.68
N ARG A 298 7.55 3.06 22.49
CA ARG A 298 6.88 2.64 21.25
C ARG A 298 7.46 1.33 20.70
N GLY A 299 8.44 0.74 21.39
CA GLY A 299 9.07 -0.53 21.12
C GLY A 299 9.89 -0.58 19.84
N ILE A 300 10.67 -1.65 19.69
CA ILE A 300 11.45 -1.95 18.49
C ILE A 300 10.51 -2.54 17.44
N ARG A 301 9.75 -1.66 16.78
CA ARG A 301 8.57 -2.05 15.98
C ARG A 301 8.86 -3.00 14.85
N TYR A 302 10.04 -2.93 14.23
CA TYR A 302 10.39 -3.84 13.15
C TYR A 302 10.52 -5.31 13.61
N ASN A 303 10.57 -5.58 14.92
CA ASN A 303 10.55 -6.92 15.49
C ASN A 303 9.16 -7.35 16.03
N MET A 304 8.13 -6.52 15.86
CA MET A 304 6.74 -6.79 16.28
C MET A 304 5.90 -7.43 15.17
N PHE A 305 6.56 -7.92 14.12
CA PHE A 305 5.94 -8.51 12.93
C PHE A 305 6.67 -9.78 12.49
N GLN A 306 5.94 -10.70 11.88
CA GLN A 306 6.45 -11.84 11.15
C GLN A 306 6.72 -11.43 9.71
N TRP A 307 8.01 -11.35 9.38
CA TRP A 307 8.54 -11.00 8.07
C TRP A 307 10.05 -11.27 8.03
N ARG A 308 10.64 -11.32 6.84
CA ARG A 308 12.07 -11.61 6.62
C ARG A 308 13.03 -10.60 7.26
N TYR A 309 12.56 -9.39 7.54
CA TYR A 309 13.41 -8.28 7.96
C TYR A 309 13.51 -8.09 9.47
N ARG A 310 12.83 -8.92 10.27
CA ARG A 310 13.00 -8.94 11.72
C ARG A 310 14.39 -9.45 12.12
N ASP A 311 14.82 -9.12 13.31
CA ASP A 311 16.00 -9.71 13.92
C ASP A 311 15.78 -11.20 14.24
N PRO A 312 16.86 -12.01 14.28
CA PRO A 312 16.77 -13.45 14.55
C PRO A 312 16.03 -13.79 15.86
N PRO A 313 15.42 -14.99 15.95
CA PRO A 313 14.81 -15.45 17.20
C PRO A 313 15.76 -15.32 18.41
N GLY A 314 15.25 -14.84 19.54
CA GLY A 314 16.03 -14.58 20.75
C GLY A 314 16.67 -13.18 20.81
N TRP A 315 16.40 -12.30 19.84
CA TRP A 315 16.89 -10.91 19.84
C TRP A 315 16.52 -10.15 21.13
N GLU A 316 15.38 -10.47 21.74
CA GLU A 316 14.91 -9.86 22.98
C GLU A 316 15.83 -10.11 24.18
N VAL A 317 16.58 -11.22 24.17
CA VAL A 317 17.60 -11.53 25.18
C VAL A 317 18.90 -10.76 24.92
N LEU A 318 19.15 -10.40 23.66
CA LEU A 318 20.29 -9.60 23.21
C LEU A 318 20.00 -8.10 23.26
N TYR A 319 18.76 -7.70 23.59
CA TYR A 319 18.38 -6.32 23.73
C TYR A 319 19.12 -5.69 24.92
N ASN A 320 20.12 -4.86 24.60
CA ASN A 320 20.83 -4.06 25.58
C ASN A 320 20.82 -2.57 25.15
N PRO A 321 19.95 -1.75 25.75
CA PRO A 321 19.78 -0.35 25.36
C PRO A 321 20.96 0.54 25.75
N ASP A 322 21.80 0.09 26.69
CA ASP A 322 22.91 0.87 27.24
C ASP A 322 24.26 0.55 26.56
N GLU A 323 24.29 -0.41 25.63
CA GLU A 323 25.48 -0.78 24.85
C GLU A 323 25.40 -0.32 23.38
N PRO A 324 26.55 -0.11 22.72
CA PRO A 324 26.57 0.22 21.29
C PRO A 324 26.02 -0.90 20.42
N GLY A 325 25.14 -0.56 19.48
CA GLY A 325 24.49 -1.55 18.62
C GLY A 325 23.13 -1.09 18.08
N PRO A 326 22.34 -2.03 17.51
CA PRO A 326 21.04 -1.72 16.89
C PRO A 326 19.93 -1.37 17.88
N TYR A 327 20.16 -1.57 19.18
CA TYR A 327 19.19 -1.26 20.24
C TYR A 327 19.61 -0.08 21.11
N ALA A 328 20.75 0.55 20.83
CA ALA A 328 21.30 1.60 21.68
C ALA A 328 20.36 2.80 21.77
N LEU A 329 20.14 3.27 22.99
CA LEU A 329 19.35 4.46 23.28
C LEU A 329 20.12 5.76 23.04
N ASP A 330 21.46 5.74 23.09
CA ASP A 330 22.28 6.88 22.67
C ASP A 330 22.47 6.86 21.15
N PHE A 331 22.05 7.93 20.47
CA PHE A 331 22.25 8.07 19.02
C PHE A 331 23.70 8.03 18.55
N ARG A 332 24.67 8.29 19.44
CA ARG A 332 26.11 8.16 19.13
C ARG A 332 26.54 6.70 19.07
N GLU A 333 25.91 5.87 19.88
CA GLU A 333 26.22 4.44 20.01
C GLU A 333 25.30 3.57 19.16
N PHE A 334 24.18 4.13 18.68
CA PHE A 334 23.26 3.46 17.77
C PHE A 334 23.91 3.11 16.44
N ARG A 335 23.71 1.86 16.00
CA ARG A 335 24.20 1.33 14.73
C ARG A 335 23.05 0.74 13.93
N ALA A 336 22.83 1.24 12.71
CA ALA A 336 21.81 0.73 11.79
C ALA A 336 22.25 -0.60 11.14
N GLU A 337 22.32 -1.65 11.95
CA GLU A 337 22.81 -2.99 11.63
C GLU A 337 21.69 -4.03 11.71
N GLY A 338 21.60 -4.91 10.72
CA GLY A 338 20.63 -6.00 10.69
C GLY A 338 19.69 -5.93 9.48
N PRO A 339 18.87 -6.99 9.26
CA PRO A 339 18.07 -7.15 8.05
C PRO A 339 17.11 -5.98 7.78
N PHE A 340 16.47 -5.47 8.83
CA PHE A 340 15.60 -4.29 8.73
C PHE A 340 16.37 -3.07 8.21
N TRP A 341 17.50 -2.75 8.84
CA TRP A 341 18.27 -1.56 8.47
C TRP A 341 18.85 -1.67 7.06
N ASP A 342 19.29 -2.85 6.64
CA ASP A 342 19.78 -3.07 5.29
C ASP A 342 18.68 -2.88 4.24
N ARG A 343 17.44 -3.30 4.54
CA ARG A 343 16.27 -2.94 3.74
C ARG A 343 16.03 -1.44 3.73
N GLU A 344 16.01 -0.79 4.89
CA GLU A 344 15.72 0.65 5.01
C GLU A 344 16.72 1.53 4.23
N LYS A 345 17.97 1.07 4.10
CA LYS A 345 19.03 1.72 3.30
C LYS A 345 18.96 1.34 1.81
N ALA A 346 18.16 0.35 1.42
CA ALA A 346 18.13 -0.16 0.06
C ALA A 346 17.36 0.76 -0.89
N GLN A 347 17.71 0.67 -2.18
CA GLN A 347 17.13 1.48 -3.24
C GLN A 347 15.58 1.41 -3.35
N PRO A 348 14.90 0.27 -3.13
CA PRO A 348 13.45 0.21 -3.12
C PRO A 348 12.80 1.10 -2.07
N GLU A 349 13.37 1.19 -0.88
CA GLU A 349 12.84 2.05 0.18
C GLU A 349 12.99 3.54 -0.17
N LEU A 350 14.07 3.90 -0.86
CA LEU A 350 14.24 5.24 -1.42
C LEU A 350 13.15 5.56 -2.44
N TRP A 351 12.86 4.67 -3.38
CA TRP A 351 11.80 4.90 -4.36
C TRP A 351 10.40 4.97 -3.73
N ARG A 352 10.14 4.16 -2.70
CA ARG A 352 8.84 4.11 -2.03
C ARG A 352 8.57 5.35 -1.19
N ARG A 353 9.57 5.87 -0.48
CA ARG A 353 9.36 6.87 0.60
C ARG A 353 10.13 8.17 0.43
N GLU A 354 11.07 8.28 -0.49
CA GLU A 354 11.86 9.50 -0.71
C GLU A 354 11.70 10.03 -2.15
N GLY A 355 11.82 11.36 -2.31
CA GLY A 355 11.71 12.00 -3.62
C GLY A 355 10.40 11.67 -4.36
N GLY A 356 10.51 11.24 -5.63
CA GLY A 356 9.35 10.85 -6.45
C GLY A 356 8.67 12.02 -7.19
N PRO A 357 7.56 11.74 -7.91
CA PRO A 357 6.91 12.72 -8.80
C PRO A 357 6.32 13.97 -8.13
N LEU A 358 6.24 13.97 -6.80
CA LEU A 358 5.75 15.08 -5.97
C LEU A 358 6.89 15.79 -5.21
N GLY A 359 8.14 15.36 -5.40
CA GLY A 359 9.34 15.93 -4.78
C GLY A 359 9.69 15.39 -3.40
N TYR A 360 8.81 14.61 -2.78
CA TYR A 360 9.03 13.89 -1.52
C TYR A 360 8.02 12.74 -1.36
N GLY A 361 8.27 11.83 -0.42
CA GLY A 361 7.33 10.75 -0.08
C GLY A 361 7.26 9.60 -1.09
N GLY A 362 7.99 9.68 -2.21
CA GLY A 362 8.18 8.59 -3.16
C GLY A 362 6.89 8.11 -3.82
N ASP A 363 6.91 6.86 -4.27
CA ASP A 363 5.77 6.19 -4.89
C ASP A 363 4.59 6.02 -3.91
N ASN A 364 4.85 5.94 -2.60
CA ASN A 364 3.77 5.89 -1.59
C ASN A 364 2.97 7.20 -1.61
N TYR A 365 3.63 8.36 -1.58
CA TYR A 365 2.90 9.63 -1.61
C TYR A 365 2.23 9.85 -2.97
N TYR A 366 2.91 9.51 -4.07
CA TYR A 366 2.31 9.61 -5.39
C TYR A 366 1.04 8.75 -5.51
N ALA A 367 1.09 7.48 -5.10
CA ALA A 367 -0.07 6.59 -5.13
C ALA A 367 -1.22 7.14 -4.26
N SER A 368 -0.94 7.57 -3.03
CA SER A 368 -1.98 8.16 -2.18
C SER A 368 -2.59 9.43 -2.77
N ASP A 369 -1.78 10.41 -3.19
CA ASP A 369 -2.27 11.67 -3.76
C ASP A 369 -3.10 11.42 -5.02
N GLU A 370 -2.64 10.52 -5.89
CA GLU A 370 -3.33 10.18 -7.13
C GLU A 370 -4.69 9.51 -6.86
N LEU A 371 -4.78 8.57 -5.90
CA LEU A 371 -6.07 7.99 -5.51
C LEU A 371 -7.04 9.04 -4.95
N LEU A 372 -6.56 10.00 -4.14
CA LEU A 372 -7.40 11.10 -3.65
C LEU A 372 -7.87 12.03 -4.78
N ARG A 373 -7.02 12.29 -5.79
CA ARG A 373 -7.43 13.00 -7.02
C ARG A 373 -8.49 12.24 -7.77
N PHE A 374 -8.36 10.92 -7.89
CA PHE A 374 -9.38 10.09 -8.53
C PHE A 374 -10.71 10.17 -7.79
N VAL A 375 -10.72 10.15 -6.45
CA VAL A 375 -11.93 10.37 -5.64
C VAL A 375 -12.53 11.75 -5.93
N GLN A 376 -11.75 12.83 -5.90
CA GLN A 376 -12.23 14.19 -6.23
C GLN A 376 -12.83 14.27 -7.64
N PHE A 377 -12.16 13.68 -8.62
CA PHE A 377 -12.57 13.68 -10.01
C PHE A 377 -13.85 12.87 -10.22
N GLY A 378 -13.88 11.64 -9.71
CA GLY A 378 -14.98 10.71 -9.87
C GLY A 378 -16.24 11.14 -9.13
N LEU A 379 -16.14 11.71 -7.92
CA LEU A 379 -17.28 12.30 -7.23
C LEU A 379 -17.95 13.40 -8.07
N ARG A 380 -17.16 14.32 -8.66
CA ARG A 380 -17.70 15.37 -9.56
C ARG A 380 -18.29 14.79 -10.84
N ARG A 381 -17.68 13.73 -11.36
CA ARG A 381 -18.11 13.09 -12.61
C ARG A 381 -19.41 12.31 -12.45
N LEU A 382 -19.54 11.56 -11.35
CA LEU A 382 -20.59 10.57 -11.09
C LEU A 382 -21.75 11.14 -10.28
N VAL A 383 -21.53 12.19 -9.48
CA VAL A 383 -22.54 12.81 -8.63
C VAL A 383 -22.76 14.26 -9.07
N PRO A 384 -23.79 14.55 -9.89
CA PRO A 384 -24.01 15.90 -10.45
C PRO A 384 -24.07 17.02 -9.41
N ALA A 385 -24.62 16.75 -8.22
CA ALA A 385 -24.71 17.71 -7.11
C ALA A 385 -23.35 18.14 -6.56
N LEU A 386 -22.29 17.34 -6.78
CA LEU A 386 -20.94 17.61 -6.26
C LEU A 386 -20.01 18.28 -7.28
N ARG A 387 -20.50 18.64 -8.48
CA ARG A 387 -19.66 19.21 -9.56
C ARG A 387 -19.00 20.54 -9.21
N ALA A 388 -19.62 21.34 -8.35
CA ALA A 388 -19.09 22.66 -7.99
C ALA A 388 -17.74 22.53 -7.24
N ASN A 389 -16.85 23.51 -7.42
CA ASN A 389 -15.49 23.44 -6.87
C ASN A 389 -15.48 23.34 -5.33
N ASN A 390 -16.43 24.00 -4.66
CA ASN A 390 -16.58 24.01 -3.20
C ASN A 390 -17.47 22.88 -2.65
N ALA A 391 -18.02 22.01 -3.52
CA ALA A 391 -18.90 20.92 -3.11
C ALA A 391 -18.16 19.70 -2.55
N ILE A 392 -16.82 19.69 -2.59
CA ILE A 392 -15.97 18.68 -1.97
C ILE A 392 -14.81 19.41 -1.28
N GLY A 393 -14.41 18.97 -0.09
CA GLY A 393 -13.22 19.50 0.59
C GLY A 393 -11.93 19.32 -0.24
N PRO A 394 -10.86 20.06 0.07
CA PRO A 394 -9.60 19.97 -0.68
C PRO A 394 -8.85 18.65 -0.42
N ILE A 395 -7.84 18.37 -1.24
CA ILE A 395 -6.75 17.46 -0.85
C ILE A 395 -5.77 18.27 0.00
N ASN A 396 -5.69 17.94 1.28
CA ASN A 396 -4.84 18.58 2.27
C ASN A 396 -3.41 18.02 2.20
N GLN A 397 -2.50 18.72 2.90
CA GLN A 397 -1.14 18.23 3.11
C GLN A 397 -1.13 16.85 3.78
N PRO A 398 -0.21 15.95 3.41
CA PRO A 398 -0.15 14.63 3.99
C PRO A 398 0.20 14.70 5.47
N PHE A 399 -0.31 13.73 6.24
CA PHE A 399 0.15 13.48 7.59
C PHE A 399 1.48 12.73 7.54
N VAL A 400 2.55 13.39 7.98
CA VAL A 400 3.90 12.81 8.00
C VAL A 400 4.30 12.46 9.43
N SER A 401 4.59 11.18 9.68
CA SER A 401 5.15 10.68 10.94
C SER A 401 5.74 9.29 10.71
N THR A 402 6.17 8.61 11.77
CA THR A 402 6.66 7.22 11.69
C THR A 402 5.52 6.18 11.65
N TYR A 403 4.52 6.40 10.79
CA TYR A 403 3.36 5.51 10.69
C TYR A 403 3.77 4.07 10.32
N SER A 404 3.15 3.07 10.96
CA SER A 404 3.60 1.68 10.85
C SER A 404 3.31 1.06 9.49
N VAL A 405 2.11 1.21 8.94
CA VAL A 405 1.76 0.66 7.62
C VAL A 405 2.72 1.12 6.52
N PRO A 406 2.93 2.43 6.26
CA PRO A 406 3.82 2.86 5.18
C PRO A 406 5.30 2.49 5.38
N THR A 407 5.70 2.11 6.60
CA THR A 407 7.08 1.70 6.93
C THR A 407 7.28 0.19 6.78
N PHE A 408 6.38 -0.61 7.37
CA PHE A 408 6.60 -2.04 7.63
C PHE A 408 5.90 -2.98 6.65
N ILE A 409 5.08 -2.47 5.73
CA ILE A 409 4.62 -3.28 4.59
C ILE A 409 5.69 -3.32 3.49
N ASN A 410 5.77 -4.43 2.76
CA ASN A 410 6.67 -4.61 1.61
C ASN A 410 5.94 -4.43 0.27
N ALA A 411 5.24 -3.31 0.13
CA ALA A 411 4.37 -2.97 -1.00
C ALA A 411 4.27 -1.45 -1.21
N ILE A 412 3.75 -0.96 -2.33
CA ILE A 412 3.38 0.46 -2.41
C ILE A 412 2.24 0.74 -1.42
N SER A 413 2.45 1.69 -0.51
CA SER A 413 1.45 2.07 0.49
C SER A 413 0.64 3.26 -0.01
N ALA A 414 -0.64 3.04 -0.30
CA ALA A 414 -1.61 4.10 -0.53
C ALA A 414 -2.48 4.27 0.72
N TYR A 415 -1.97 4.98 1.71
CA TYR A 415 -2.69 5.26 2.95
C TYR A 415 -3.48 6.57 2.81
N LEU A 416 -4.81 6.46 2.96
CA LEU A 416 -5.76 7.51 2.67
C LEU A 416 -6.60 7.87 3.91
N GLU A 417 -6.55 9.12 4.32
CA GLU A 417 -7.53 9.76 5.19
C GLU A 417 -8.59 10.39 4.30
N ILE A 418 -9.66 9.64 4.00
CA ILE A 418 -10.58 9.93 2.89
C ILE A 418 -11.64 10.98 3.26
N ALA A 419 -11.83 11.25 4.55
CA ALA A 419 -12.86 12.16 5.02
C ALA A 419 -12.59 12.65 6.43
N TYR A 420 -13.22 13.78 6.76
CA TYR A 420 -13.33 14.28 8.12
C TYR A 420 -14.73 14.01 8.69
N LEU A 421 -14.90 12.98 9.53
CA LEU A 421 -16.27 12.57 9.97
C LEU A 421 -16.96 13.60 10.87
N ASP A 422 -16.25 14.57 11.44
CA ASP A 422 -16.85 15.69 12.17
C ASP A 422 -17.44 16.75 11.22
N ARG A 423 -17.16 16.67 9.91
CA ARG A 423 -17.71 17.55 8.87
C ARG A 423 -18.90 16.93 8.16
N GLN A 424 -20.00 17.69 8.08
CA GLN A 424 -21.25 17.20 7.49
C GLN A 424 -21.09 16.83 6.02
N GLN A 425 -20.39 17.68 5.25
CA GLN A 425 -20.15 17.47 3.83
C GLN A 425 -19.44 16.14 3.56
N ASP A 426 -18.35 15.89 4.29
CA ASP A 426 -17.57 14.65 4.17
C ASP A 426 -18.37 13.43 4.64
N ARG A 427 -19.16 13.55 5.72
CA ARG A 427 -20.08 12.46 6.13
C ARG A 427 -21.07 12.10 5.03
N VAL A 428 -21.70 13.09 4.38
CA VAL A 428 -22.65 12.86 3.28
C VAL A 428 -21.95 12.11 2.15
N ILE A 429 -20.74 12.52 1.76
CA ILE A 429 -19.95 11.81 0.74
C ILE A 429 -19.70 10.35 1.15
N MET A 430 -19.26 10.12 2.38
CA MET A 430 -18.88 8.78 2.84
C MET A 430 -20.05 7.84 3.08
N ILE A 431 -21.28 8.35 3.24
CA ILE A 431 -22.47 7.55 3.55
C ILE A 431 -23.39 7.43 2.33
N GLU A 432 -23.69 8.54 1.67
CA GLU A 432 -24.66 8.61 0.58
C GLU A 432 -23.99 8.41 -0.79
N HIS A 433 -22.67 8.64 -0.88
CA HIS A 433 -21.91 8.55 -2.12
C HIS A 433 -20.72 7.59 -2.05
N THR A 434 -20.73 6.66 -1.08
CA THR A 434 -19.69 5.64 -0.89
C THR A 434 -19.40 4.84 -2.16
N ASP A 435 -20.44 4.55 -2.96
CA ASP A 435 -20.29 3.84 -4.23
C ASP A 435 -19.46 4.64 -5.26
N ALA A 436 -19.67 5.95 -5.35
CA ALA A 436 -18.89 6.82 -6.22
C ALA A 436 -17.43 6.90 -5.75
N VAL A 437 -17.18 6.95 -4.44
CA VAL A 437 -15.83 6.88 -3.87
C VAL A 437 -15.16 5.55 -4.24
N ALA A 438 -15.84 4.42 -4.03
CA ALA A 438 -15.32 3.09 -4.34
C ALA A 438 -14.98 2.91 -5.82
N LYS A 439 -15.89 3.30 -6.72
CA LYS A 439 -15.65 3.34 -8.18
C LYS A 439 -14.43 4.16 -8.54
N SER A 440 -14.30 5.34 -7.95
CA SER A 440 -13.19 6.26 -8.21
C SER A 440 -11.85 5.66 -7.78
N LEU A 441 -11.80 5.05 -6.59
CA LEU A 441 -10.61 4.35 -6.10
C LEU A 441 -10.25 3.15 -6.99
N ALA A 442 -11.22 2.34 -7.41
CA ALA A 442 -10.97 1.19 -8.28
C ALA A 442 -10.37 1.61 -9.64
N VAL A 443 -10.91 2.67 -10.24
CA VAL A 443 -10.37 3.26 -11.48
C VAL A 443 -8.97 3.85 -11.25
N GLY A 444 -8.75 4.53 -10.11
CA GLY A 444 -7.45 5.06 -9.75
C GLY A 444 -6.38 3.97 -9.57
N ILE A 445 -6.72 2.86 -8.91
CA ILE A 445 -5.83 1.70 -8.75
C ILE A 445 -5.48 1.10 -10.11
N TYR A 446 -6.47 0.93 -10.99
CA TYR A 446 -6.23 0.50 -12.37
C TYR A 446 -5.24 1.45 -13.08
N SER A 447 -5.47 2.76 -12.98
CA SER A 447 -4.58 3.77 -13.57
C SER A 447 -3.16 3.73 -12.99
N LEU A 448 -2.99 3.42 -11.70
CA LEU A 448 -1.67 3.29 -11.09
C LEU A 448 -0.92 2.06 -11.60
N PHE A 449 -1.59 1.04 -12.13
CA PHE A 449 -0.91 -0.13 -12.71
C PHE A 449 -0.59 0.02 -14.20
N VAL A 450 -1.49 0.59 -14.99
CA VAL A 450 -1.35 0.61 -16.47
C VAL A 450 -1.61 1.97 -17.12
N GLY A 451 -1.86 3.00 -16.33
CA GLY A 451 -2.17 4.34 -16.81
C GLY A 451 -3.61 4.46 -17.30
N LEU A 452 -4.09 5.71 -17.38
CA LEU A 452 -5.42 6.03 -17.88
C LEU A 452 -5.48 7.47 -18.37
N GLU A 453 -5.78 7.69 -19.65
CA GLU A 453 -6.01 9.06 -20.13
C GLU A 453 -7.41 9.52 -19.73
N LEU A 454 -7.49 10.58 -18.94
CA LEU A 454 -8.76 11.07 -18.40
C LEU A 454 -9.48 12.03 -19.34
N ASN A 455 -10.79 11.86 -19.44
CA ASN A 455 -11.65 12.79 -20.17
C ASN A 455 -12.02 14.02 -19.31
N GLY A 456 -12.28 15.15 -19.97
CA GLY A 456 -12.72 16.37 -19.29
C GLY A 456 -11.73 16.97 -18.29
N ASN A 457 -12.22 17.95 -17.54
CA ASN A 457 -11.52 18.59 -16.44
C ASN A 457 -12.53 18.90 -15.32
N TYR A 458 -12.60 18.01 -14.33
CA TYR A 458 -13.58 18.11 -13.24
C TYR A 458 -12.90 18.53 -11.93
N GLY A 459 -13.04 19.81 -11.60
CA GLY A 459 -12.51 20.39 -10.37
C GLY A 459 -11.02 20.71 -10.41
N PRO A 460 -10.46 21.19 -9.28
CA PRO A 460 -9.08 21.70 -9.22
C PRO A 460 -8.01 20.60 -9.12
N PHE A 461 -8.40 19.36 -8.82
CA PHE A 461 -7.48 18.23 -8.58
C PHE A 461 -7.63 17.16 -9.65
N LYS A 462 -7.29 17.48 -10.90
CA LYS A 462 -7.27 16.47 -11.98
C LYS A 462 -6.18 15.42 -11.68
N PRO A 463 -6.51 14.11 -11.73
CA PRO A 463 -5.50 13.05 -11.65
C PRO A 463 -4.55 13.11 -12.85
N ARG A 464 -3.32 12.64 -12.67
CA ARG A 464 -2.31 12.58 -13.73
C ARG A 464 -2.59 11.45 -14.71
N GLY A 465 -3.09 10.32 -14.21
CA GLY A 465 -3.33 9.12 -15.02
C GLY A 465 -2.06 8.33 -15.36
N GLU A 466 -0.93 8.62 -14.70
CA GLU A 466 0.36 7.97 -14.97
C GLU A 466 0.54 6.70 -14.11
N ALA A 467 0.99 5.62 -14.75
CA ALA A 467 1.27 4.35 -14.08
C ALA A 467 2.50 4.46 -13.15
N LEU A 468 2.50 3.66 -12.09
CA LEU A 468 3.68 3.37 -11.30
C LEU A 468 4.66 2.55 -12.13
N GLY A 469 5.93 2.93 -12.11
CA GLY A 469 7.00 2.12 -12.71
C GLY A 469 7.33 0.91 -11.83
N LEU A 470 6.44 -0.08 -11.76
CA LEU A 470 6.61 -1.25 -10.86
C LEU A 470 7.78 -2.16 -11.24
N GLU A 471 8.17 -2.16 -12.51
CA GLU A 471 9.28 -2.97 -13.02
C GLU A 471 10.59 -2.76 -12.25
N LYS A 472 10.82 -1.54 -11.72
CA LYS A 472 12.02 -1.24 -10.92
C LYS A 472 12.07 -2.04 -9.61
N TYR A 473 10.92 -2.43 -9.07
CA TYR A 473 10.79 -3.27 -7.87
C TYR A 473 10.87 -4.76 -8.19
N GLU A 474 10.42 -5.15 -9.38
CA GLU A 474 10.33 -6.57 -9.79
C GLU A 474 11.69 -7.12 -10.25
N ASN A 475 12.57 -6.25 -10.77
CA ASN A 475 13.84 -6.62 -11.39
C ASN A 475 15.08 -6.27 -10.54
N LEU A 476 14.99 -6.35 -9.21
CA LEU A 476 16.16 -6.12 -8.36
C LEU A 476 17.15 -7.30 -8.45
N PRO A 477 18.45 -7.08 -8.18
CA PRO A 477 19.43 -8.15 -8.13
C PRO A 477 19.07 -9.30 -7.17
N GLN A 478 18.36 -8.98 -6.08
CA GLN A 478 17.95 -9.95 -5.07
C GLN A 478 16.60 -10.63 -5.36
N GLY A 479 15.93 -10.26 -6.46
CA GLY A 479 14.60 -10.75 -6.84
C GLY A 479 13.50 -9.70 -6.74
N ASN A 480 12.25 -10.13 -6.89
CA ASN A 480 11.10 -9.23 -6.85
C ASN A 480 10.86 -8.73 -5.43
N TYR A 481 10.96 -7.42 -5.22
CA TYR A 481 10.72 -6.77 -3.93
C TYR A 481 9.42 -7.22 -3.26
N PHE A 482 8.31 -7.29 -4.00
CA PHE A 482 7.00 -7.65 -3.45
C PHE A 482 6.93 -9.11 -2.95
N GLU A 483 7.80 -9.98 -3.46
CA GLU A 483 7.90 -11.38 -3.02
C GLU A 483 8.85 -11.54 -1.84
N LEU A 484 9.86 -10.67 -1.71
CA LEU A 484 10.91 -10.72 -0.69
C LEU A 484 10.41 -10.17 0.67
N VAL A 485 9.40 -10.79 1.26
CA VAL A 485 8.79 -10.32 2.53
C VAL A 485 8.51 -11.43 3.54
N THR A 486 8.19 -12.63 3.08
CA THR A 486 8.17 -13.87 3.88
C THR A 486 9.36 -14.74 3.45
N ASP A 487 9.68 -15.79 4.23
CA ASP A 487 10.95 -16.55 4.26
C ASP A 487 11.75 -16.69 2.94
#